data_AF-A0A7V9WPE1-F1
#
_entry.id   AF-A0A7V9WPE1-F1
#
_cell.length_a   1.000
_cell.length_b   1.000
_cell.length_c   1.000
_cell.angle_alpha   90.00
_cell.angle_beta   90.00
_cell.angle_gamma   90.00
#
_symmetry.space_group_name_H-M   'P 1'
#
loop_
_entity.id
_entity.type
_entity.pdbx_description
1 polymer ?
#
loop_
_entity_poly.entity_id
_entity_poly.type
_entity_poly.pdbx_seq_one_letter_code
_entity_poly.pdbx_strand_id
1 'polypeptide(L)'
;MFGSHPSSRSKAAATAASGVLALLGAGCGGGLDVEKADRSTGTLFYERCSGCHSLESANSYGSKPVGELSGGERTNGPNFNVRKVSRDDALYAIRNGGFSGAIMPANIVVGADAERLADFLDQYSGADQDGTGNTDKANSASNE
;
A
#
# COMPACT_ATOMS: atom_id res chain seq x y z
N MET A 1 32.41 -7.86 -79.42
CA MET A 1 32.40 -9.20 -78.82
C MET A 1 31.20 -9.30 -77.88
N PHE A 2 30.65 -10.50 -77.75
CA PHE A 2 29.39 -10.90 -77.14
C PHE A 2 29.15 -10.47 -75.68
N GLY A 3 27.85 -10.34 -75.34
CA GLY A 3 27.26 -10.73 -74.06
C GLY A 3 27.28 -9.67 -72.95
N SER A 4 26.32 -9.56 -72.02
CA SER A 4 25.12 -10.34 -71.70
C SER A 4 24.28 -9.51 -70.71
N HIS A 5 22.94 -9.57 -70.78
CA HIS A 5 22.09 -9.24 -69.63
C HIS A 5 22.22 -10.35 -68.57
N PRO A 6 21.96 -10.07 -67.26
CA PRO A 6 20.62 -10.37 -66.78
C PRO A 6 20.08 -9.49 -65.62
N SER A 7 18.75 -9.30 -65.68
CA SER A 7 17.75 -9.47 -64.61
C SER A 7 17.89 -8.79 -63.23
N SER A 8 16.90 -7.92 -62.98
CA SER A 8 15.86 -8.06 -61.94
C SER A 8 16.29 -8.56 -60.55
N ARG A 9 16.07 -7.73 -59.52
CA ARG A 9 15.10 -8.06 -58.45
C ARG A 9 14.78 -6.85 -57.58
N SER A 10 13.50 -6.76 -57.28
CA SER A 10 12.82 -5.67 -56.61
C SER A 10 12.92 -5.75 -55.08
N LYS A 11 12.69 -4.58 -54.48
CA LYS A 11 12.08 -4.27 -53.17
C LYS A 11 12.98 -4.06 -51.94
N ALA A 12 12.73 -2.87 -51.40
CA ALA A 12 12.67 -2.45 -50.00
C ALA A 12 13.99 -2.04 -49.33
N ALA A 13 14.13 -0.74 -49.10
CA ALA A 13 14.87 -0.21 -47.97
C ALA A 13 14.08 0.96 -47.37
N ALA A 14 13.81 0.83 -46.07
CA ALA A 14 13.02 1.71 -45.23
C ALA A 14 13.78 2.98 -44.82
N THR A 15 13.09 4.10 -44.70
CA THR A 15 13.53 5.30 -43.96
C THR A 15 12.27 5.95 -43.36
N ALA A 16 12.03 5.77 -42.06
CA ALA A 16 12.48 6.61 -40.95
C ALA A 16 11.60 7.86 -40.75
N ALA A 17 10.77 7.86 -39.70
CA ALA A 17 10.19 9.06 -39.12
C ALA A 17 9.96 8.86 -37.61
N SER A 18 10.89 9.43 -36.83
CA SER A 18 10.83 9.91 -35.44
C SER A 18 9.85 9.25 -34.45
N GLY A 19 10.40 8.36 -33.62
CA GLY A 19 9.77 7.93 -32.37
C GLY A 19 9.92 8.98 -31.27
N VAL A 20 8.80 9.51 -30.79
CA VAL A 20 8.74 10.18 -29.48
C VAL A 20 8.62 9.08 -28.43
N LEU A 21 9.71 8.79 -27.73
CA LEU A 21 9.72 7.87 -26.60
C LEU A 21 9.14 8.59 -25.38
N ALA A 22 7.82 8.54 -25.24
CA ALA A 22 7.14 9.01 -24.03
C ALA A 22 7.47 8.05 -22.88
N LEU A 23 8.46 8.42 -22.05
CA LEU A 23 8.65 7.84 -20.73
C LEU A 23 7.49 8.31 -19.85
N LEU A 24 6.34 7.65 -19.94
CA LEU A 24 5.33 7.76 -18.89
C LEU A 24 5.89 7.03 -17.69
N GLY A 25 6.18 7.80 -16.65
CA GLY A 25 6.72 7.29 -15.39
C GLY A 25 5.92 6.09 -14.91
N ALA A 26 6.64 5.05 -14.52
CA ALA A 26 6.12 4.02 -13.63
C ALA A 26 5.77 4.69 -12.30
N GLY A 27 4.57 5.26 -12.21
CA GLY A 27 3.93 5.48 -10.93
C GLY A 27 3.62 4.10 -10.36
N CYS A 28 4.31 3.69 -9.31
CA CYS A 28 3.87 2.61 -8.44
C CYS A 28 2.61 3.10 -7.70
N GLY A 29 1.52 3.24 -8.44
CA GLY A 29 0.22 3.64 -7.94
C GLY A 29 -0.55 2.38 -7.62
N GLY A 30 -0.37 1.85 -6.41
CA GLY A 30 -1.38 0.97 -5.81
C GLY A 30 -2.70 1.74 -5.83
N GLY A 31 -3.64 1.25 -6.63
CA GLY A 31 -4.95 1.89 -6.82
C GLY A 31 -5.76 1.78 -5.54
N LEU A 32 -5.75 2.84 -4.76
CA LEU A 32 -6.56 2.97 -3.55
C LEU A 32 -7.47 4.17 -3.75
N ASP A 33 -8.78 3.90 -3.76
CA ASP A 33 -9.84 4.90 -3.81
C ASP A 33 -9.98 5.55 -2.43
N VAL A 34 -8.98 6.36 -2.07
CA VAL A 34 -8.90 7.12 -0.83
C VAL A 34 -9.19 8.59 -1.10
N GLU A 35 -9.93 9.26 -0.23
CA GLU A 35 -10.17 10.69 -0.32
C GLU A 35 -8.84 11.45 -0.24
N LYS A 36 -8.79 12.71 -0.71
CA LYS A 36 -7.51 13.46 -0.76
C LYS A 36 -6.86 13.62 0.62
N ALA A 37 -7.66 13.79 1.66
CA ALA A 37 -7.17 13.85 3.04
C ALA A 37 -6.56 12.52 3.47
N ASP A 38 -7.20 11.40 3.12
CA ASP A 38 -6.71 10.06 3.44
C ASP A 38 -5.47 9.70 2.64
N ARG A 39 -5.35 10.16 1.39
CA ARG A 39 -4.09 10.04 0.63
C ARG A 39 -2.93 10.73 1.34
N SER A 40 -3.14 11.95 1.86
CA SER A 40 -2.09 12.66 2.60
C SER A 40 -1.73 11.97 3.91
N THR A 41 -2.73 11.40 4.61
CA THR A 41 -2.51 10.67 5.85
C THR A 41 -1.87 9.30 5.61
N GLY A 42 -2.24 8.61 4.54
CA GLY A 42 -1.59 7.39 4.08
C GLY A 42 -0.14 7.63 3.66
N THR A 43 0.16 8.78 3.04
CA THR A 43 1.55 9.20 2.79
C THR A 43 2.32 9.41 4.08
N LEU A 44 1.72 10.08 5.07
CA LEU A 44 2.31 10.25 6.39
C LEU A 44 2.56 8.89 7.08
N PHE A 45 1.62 7.95 6.99
CA PHE A 45 1.81 6.59 7.49
C PHE A 45 2.99 5.91 6.79
N TYR A 46 3.06 6.00 5.47
CA TYR A 46 4.16 5.43 4.69
C TYR A 46 5.51 6.00 5.14
N GLU A 47 5.63 7.31 5.30
CA GLU A 47 6.89 7.95 5.69
C GLU A 47 7.33 7.63 7.12
N ARG A 48 6.39 7.41 8.04
CA ARG A 48 6.68 7.34 9.48
C ARG A 48 6.56 5.95 10.08
N CYS A 49 5.74 5.09 9.51
CA CYS A 49 5.33 3.82 10.13
C CYS A 49 5.69 2.60 9.26
N SER A 50 6.00 2.79 7.97
CA SER A 50 6.13 1.67 7.03
C SER A 50 7.31 0.75 7.24
N GLY A 51 8.34 1.21 7.95
CA GLY A 51 9.50 0.38 8.27
C GLY A 51 9.17 -0.80 9.18
N CYS A 52 8.02 -0.78 9.87
CA CYS A 52 7.63 -1.82 10.82
C CYS A 52 6.21 -2.33 10.64
N HIS A 53 5.30 -1.53 10.08
CA HIS A 53 3.89 -1.88 9.96
C HIS A 53 3.48 -2.14 8.51
N SER A 54 2.61 -3.12 8.30
CA SER A 54 1.93 -3.32 7.03
C SER A 54 0.54 -2.71 7.06
N LEU A 55 0.20 -1.98 5.99
CA LEU A 55 -1.11 -1.43 5.72
C LEU A 55 -1.22 -1.13 4.22
N GLU A 56 -2.09 -1.83 3.51
CA GLU A 56 -2.26 -1.74 2.06
C GLU A 56 -2.76 -0.36 1.64
N SER A 57 -3.70 0.24 2.38
CA SER A 57 -4.20 1.59 2.11
C SER A 57 -3.13 2.69 2.20
N ALA A 58 -1.96 2.37 2.74
CA ALA A 58 -0.80 3.25 2.82
C ALA A 58 0.42 2.70 2.07
N ASN A 59 0.26 1.69 1.21
CA ASN A 59 1.33 1.05 0.44
C ASN A 59 2.51 0.60 1.33
N SER A 60 2.18 0.03 2.48
CA SER A 60 3.12 -0.28 3.55
C SER A 60 3.23 -1.77 3.80
N TYR A 61 4.46 -2.30 3.87
CA TYR A 61 4.73 -3.74 3.90
C TYR A 61 5.80 -4.14 4.93
N GLY A 62 5.94 -3.38 6.02
CA GLY A 62 7.00 -3.57 7.02
C GLY A 62 6.75 -4.67 8.05
N SER A 63 5.54 -5.23 8.11
CA SER A 63 5.25 -6.41 8.94
C SER A 63 5.65 -7.69 8.24
N LYS A 64 5.83 -8.76 9.02
CA LYS A 64 6.08 -10.09 8.45
C LYS A 64 4.96 -10.54 7.51
N PRO A 65 5.28 -11.25 6.42
CA PRO A 65 4.30 -11.90 5.58
C PRO A 65 3.43 -12.89 6.37
N VAL A 66 2.20 -13.11 5.90
CA VAL A 66 1.28 -14.08 6.48
C VAL A 66 1.90 -15.48 6.41
N GLY A 67 1.91 -16.20 7.54
CA GLY A 67 2.40 -17.59 7.63
C GLY A 67 3.85 -17.77 8.11
N GLU A 68 4.64 -16.72 8.23
CA GLU A 68 6.01 -16.81 8.77
C GLU A 68 6.06 -16.69 10.31
N LEU A 69 6.01 -17.84 10.99
CA LEU A 69 6.02 -17.93 12.47
C LEU A 69 7.42 -17.82 13.10
N SER A 70 8.50 -18.08 12.35
CA SER A 70 9.86 -18.16 12.92
C SER A 70 10.53 -16.80 12.97
N GLY A 71 10.95 -16.36 14.16
CA GLY A 71 11.94 -15.29 14.37
C GLY A 71 11.62 -13.99 13.65
N GLY A 72 10.49 -13.34 13.97
CA GLY A 72 10.33 -11.94 13.58
C GLY A 72 11.54 -11.15 14.04
N GLU A 73 12.16 -10.41 13.12
CA GLU A 73 13.02 -9.30 13.54
C GLU A 73 12.28 -8.57 14.66
N ARG A 74 12.98 -8.28 15.76
CA ARG A 74 12.38 -7.73 16.99
C ARG A 74 11.50 -6.52 16.66
N THR A 75 11.82 -5.81 15.58
CA THR A 75 11.21 -4.58 15.11
C THR A 75 9.98 -4.73 14.22
N ASN A 76 9.43 -5.93 14.01
CA ASN A 76 8.20 -6.08 13.22
C ASN A 76 6.98 -5.56 14.01
N GLY A 77 6.36 -4.51 13.50
CA GLY A 77 5.08 -4.00 14.00
C GLY A 77 3.89 -4.83 13.49
N PRO A 78 2.71 -4.68 14.11
CA PRO A 78 1.48 -5.30 13.65
C PRO A 78 1.16 -5.08 12.17
N ASN A 79 0.69 -6.14 11.50
CA ASN A 79 0.07 -6.05 10.19
C ASN A 79 -1.39 -5.57 10.35
N PHE A 80 -1.66 -4.33 9.94
CA PHE A 80 -2.98 -3.72 10.07
C PHE A 80 -3.95 -4.13 8.97
N ASN A 81 -3.52 -4.82 7.91
CA ASN A 81 -4.49 -5.40 6.96
C ASN A 81 -5.36 -6.46 7.65
N VAL A 82 -4.74 -7.24 8.54
CA VAL A 82 -5.42 -8.32 9.28
C VAL A 82 -5.85 -7.90 10.67
N ARG A 83 -5.13 -7.00 11.33
CA ARG A 83 -5.44 -6.59 12.71
C ARG A 83 -6.19 -5.27 12.69
N LYS A 84 -7.46 -5.30 13.11
CA LYS A 84 -8.20 -4.09 13.44
C LYS A 84 -7.57 -3.38 14.66
N VAL A 85 -7.50 -2.07 14.60
CA VAL A 85 -7.14 -1.21 15.73
C VAL A 85 -8.17 -0.09 15.83
N SER A 86 -8.57 0.26 17.06
CA SER A 86 -9.45 1.41 17.28
C SER A 86 -8.68 2.72 17.21
N ARG A 87 -9.37 3.83 16.95
CA ARG A 87 -8.79 5.17 16.99
C ARG A 87 -8.02 5.46 18.29
N ASP A 88 -8.65 5.22 19.43
CA ASP A 88 -8.07 5.57 20.73
C ASP A 88 -6.84 4.71 21.07
N ASP A 89 -6.89 3.43 20.70
CA ASP A 89 -5.76 2.51 20.80
C ASP A 89 -4.59 2.94 19.92
N ALA A 90 -4.87 3.35 18.68
CA ALA A 90 -3.87 3.84 17.76
C ALA A 90 -3.22 5.13 18.29
N LEU A 91 -4.04 6.08 18.76
CA LEU A 91 -3.56 7.34 19.31
C LEU A 91 -2.72 7.13 20.58
N TYR A 92 -3.14 6.21 21.45
CA TYR A 92 -2.37 5.81 22.63
C TYR A 92 -1.01 5.24 22.22
N ALA A 93 -1.01 4.27 21.29
CA ALA A 93 0.22 3.64 20.82
C ALA A 93 1.18 4.68 20.20
N ILE A 94 0.69 5.57 19.32
CA ILE A 94 1.49 6.62 18.68
C ILE A 94 2.19 7.51 19.72
N ARG A 95 1.47 7.89 20.79
CA ARG A 95 2.00 8.76 21.85
C ARG A 95 2.99 8.06 22.77
N ASN A 96 2.85 6.76 22.99
CA ASN A 96 3.58 6.01 24.01
C ASN A 96 4.63 5.03 23.48
N GLY A 97 4.76 4.90 22.15
CA GLY A 97 5.72 3.98 21.55
C GLY A 97 5.20 2.54 21.47
N GLY A 98 3.93 2.41 21.09
CA GLY A 98 3.20 1.16 21.15
C GLY A 98 2.74 0.84 22.58
N PHE A 99 2.01 -0.27 22.74
CA PHE A 99 1.48 -0.69 24.04
C PHE A 99 2.56 -1.10 25.05
N SER A 100 3.76 -1.45 24.59
CA SER A 100 4.89 -1.80 25.45
C SER A 100 5.91 -0.67 25.63
N GLY A 101 5.90 0.35 24.77
CA GLY A 101 6.93 1.40 24.73
C GLY A 101 8.34 0.91 24.34
N ALA A 102 8.52 -0.38 24.03
CA ALA A 102 9.85 -1.00 24.01
C ALA A 102 10.56 -0.93 22.65
N ILE A 103 9.83 -0.73 21.55
CA ILE A 103 10.31 -0.95 20.18
C ILE A 103 9.86 0.17 19.26
N MET A 104 8.57 0.47 19.27
CA MET A 104 8.02 1.59 18.51
C MET A 104 8.38 2.90 19.23
N PRO A 105 8.91 3.91 18.53
CA PRO A 105 9.22 5.20 19.16
C PRO A 105 7.96 5.94 19.61
N ALA A 106 8.01 6.55 20.79
CA ALA A 106 6.95 7.43 21.27
C ALA A 106 6.94 8.75 20.48
N ASN A 107 5.74 9.30 20.24
CA ASN A 107 5.53 10.61 19.60
C ASN A 107 6.17 10.72 18.20
N ILE A 108 6.19 9.63 17.44
CA ILE A 108 6.71 9.60 16.06
C ILE A 108 5.99 10.58 15.11
N VAL A 109 4.73 10.87 15.44
CA VAL A 109 3.91 12.00 14.97
C VAL A 109 3.16 12.58 16.16
N VAL A 110 2.82 13.86 16.09
CA VAL A 110 2.23 14.63 17.20
C VAL A 110 1.10 15.54 16.73
N GLY A 111 0.29 16.04 17.67
CA GLY A 111 -0.80 16.99 17.39
C GLY A 111 -1.82 16.42 16.40
N ALA A 112 -2.28 17.28 15.48
CA ALA A 112 -3.31 16.92 14.50
C ALA A 112 -2.89 15.76 13.57
N ASP A 113 -1.59 15.60 13.31
CA ASP A 113 -1.07 14.47 12.51
C ASP A 113 -1.28 13.14 13.23
N ALA A 114 -1.06 13.11 14.55
CA ALA A 114 -1.30 11.90 15.34
C ALA A 114 -2.79 11.53 15.39
N GLU A 115 -3.67 12.54 15.48
CA GLU A 115 -5.12 12.32 15.48
C GLU A 115 -5.61 11.81 14.13
N ARG A 116 -5.19 12.45 13.02
CA ARG A 116 -5.52 11.98 11.67
C ARG A 116 -5.02 10.57 11.39
N LEU A 117 -3.80 10.25 11.84
CA LEU A 117 -3.25 8.91 11.66
C LEU A 117 -4.03 7.86 12.47
N ALA A 118 -4.52 8.23 13.65
CA ALA A 118 -5.39 7.38 14.45
C ALA A 118 -6.76 7.14 13.79
N ASP A 119 -7.37 8.20 13.24
CA ASP A 119 -8.63 8.10 12.48
C ASP A 119 -8.45 7.22 11.23
N PHE A 120 -7.36 7.42 10.49
CA PHE A 120 -7.02 6.63 9.31
C PHE A 120 -6.82 5.14 9.65
N LEU A 121 -6.14 4.84 10.75
CA LEU A 121 -5.97 3.46 11.20
C LEU A 121 -7.29 2.81 11.64
N ASP A 122 -8.15 3.56 12.32
CA ASP A 122 -9.49 3.09 12.68
C ASP A 122 -10.34 2.79 11.45
N GLN A 123 -10.22 3.60 10.40
CA GLN A 123 -10.97 3.40 9.16
C GLN A 123 -10.45 2.24 8.32
N TYR A 124 -9.13 2.17 8.09
CA TYR A 124 -8.56 1.27 7.08
C TYR A 124 -7.94 -0.03 7.60
N SER A 125 -7.76 -0.18 8.92
CA SER A 125 -7.27 -1.45 9.47
C SER A 125 -8.33 -2.56 9.41
N GLY A 126 -7.88 -3.82 9.38
CA GLY A 126 -8.72 -5.01 9.40
C GLY A 126 -9.39 -5.37 8.08
N ALA A 127 -9.09 -4.68 6.98
CA ALA A 127 -9.77 -4.85 5.69
C ALA A 127 -9.72 -6.29 5.12
N ASP A 128 -8.67 -7.06 5.43
CA ASP A 128 -8.57 -8.47 4.97
C ASP A 128 -9.51 -9.42 5.74
N GLN A 129 -10.00 -9.03 6.92
CA GLN A 129 -10.92 -9.83 7.74
C GLN A 129 -12.37 -9.73 7.25
N ASP A 130 -12.71 -8.66 6.55
CA ASP A 130 -14.09 -8.37 6.10
C ASP A 130 -14.52 -9.25 4.90
N GLY A 131 -13.57 -9.94 4.24
CA GLY A 131 -13.84 -10.95 3.22
C GLY A 131 -14.56 -12.21 3.72
N THR A 132 -14.72 -12.37 5.05
CA THR A 132 -15.44 -13.49 5.68
C THR A 132 -16.43 -13.05 6.78
N GLY A 133 -16.78 -11.77 6.86
CA GLY A 133 -17.43 -11.21 8.06
C GLY A 133 -18.75 -10.45 7.88
N ASN A 134 -19.31 -10.35 6.67
CA ASN A 134 -20.54 -9.58 6.44
C ASN A 134 -21.74 -10.44 5.96
N THR A 135 -21.99 -11.56 6.64
CA THR A 135 -23.28 -12.29 6.55
C THR A 135 -24.07 -12.30 7.85
N ASP A 136 -23.53 -11.77 8.95
CA ASP A 136 -24.16 -11.91 10.26
C ASP A 136 -24.97 -10.68 10.70
N LYS A 137 -24.81 -9.51 10.05
CA LYS A 137 -25.68 -8.34 10.32
C LYS A 137 -26.97 -8.32 9.52
N ALA A 138 -27.17 -9.24 8.59
CA ALA A 138 -28.39 -9.33 7.79
C ALA A 138 -29.49 -10.21 8.43
N ASN A 139 -29.16 -11.05 9.43
CA ASN A 139 -30.10 -12.03 10.00
C ASN A 139 -30.58 -11.75 11.44
N SER A 140 -30.18 -10.62 12.06
CA SER A 140 -30.66 -10.27 13.41
C SER A 140 -31.85 -9.30 13.43
N ALA A 141 -32.42 -8.95 12.27
CA ALA A 141 -33.56 -8.02 12.15
C ALA A 141 -34.92 -8.71 11.89
N SER A 142 -35.00 -10.03 12.02
CA SER A 142 -36.21 -10.81 11.74
C SER A 142 -36.43 -11.90 12.79
N ASN A 143 -36.64 -11.52 14.05
CA ASN A 143 -37.39 -12.33 15.03
C ASN A 143 -37.72 -11.47 16.26
N GLU A 144 -38.73 -10.62 16.09
CA GLU A 144 -39.67 -10.22 17.14
C GLU A 144 -41.09 -10.55 16.65
#